data_AF-A0A524FD78-F1
#
_entry.id   AF-A0A524FD78-F1
#
_cell.length_a   1.000
_cell.length_b   1.000
_cell.length_c   1.000
_cell.angle_alpha   90.00
_cell.angle_beta   90.00
_cell.angle_gamma   90.00
#
_symmetry.space_group_name_H-M   'P 1'
#
loop_
_entity.id
_entity.type
_entity.pdbx_description
1 polymer ?
#
loop_
_entity_poly.entity_id
_entity_poly.type
_entity_poly.pdbx_seq_one_letter_code
_entity_poly.pdbx_strand_id
1 'polypeptide(L)'
;MDSQDFYKRLMEAQNLMTNEKYKDALIILDELKQIEKDGDFDYELVHKLYQLSSNASSFYNQQIILQKLALLVETKNRSSIDIQELGECLREEEGLDLNSNILKRELELLILRDLASFRMEGNKLIL
;
A
#
# COMPACT_ATOMS: atom_id res chain seq x y z
N MET A 1 0.90 12.59 -25.01
CA MET A 1 2.13 12.37 -24.22
C MET A 1 2.97 11.37 -24.97
N ASP A 2 4.28 11.59 -25.11
CA ASP A 2 5.16 10.61 -25.76
C ASP A 2 5.78 9.65 -24.72
N SER A 3 6.49 8.62 -25.20
CA SER A 3 7.12 7.60 -24.35
C SER A 3 8.21 8.16 -23.43
N GLN A 4 8.92 9.22 -23.81
CA GLN A 4 9.95 9.82 -22.97
C GLN A 4 9.33 10.57 -21.79
N ASP A 5 8.25 11.32 -22.03
CA ASP A 5 7.51 12.01 -20.99
C ASP A 5 6.81 11.01 -20.06
N PHE A 6 6.24 9.93 -20.61
CA PHE A 6 5.67 8.85 -19.82
C PHE A 6 6.72 8.21 -18.88
N TYR A 7 7.90 7.90 -19.41
CA TYR A 7 9.01 7.36 -18.62
C TYR A 7 9.45 8.32 -17.49
N LYS A 8 9.58 9.62 -17.77
CA LYS A 8 9.93 10.61 -16.75
C LYS A 8 8.93 10.62 -15.60
N ARG A 9 7.63 10.56 -15.89
CA ARG A 9 6.58 10.50 -14.87
C ARG A 9 6.61 9.19 -14.07
N LEU A 10 6.96 8.06 -14.69
CA LEU A 10 7.20 6.81 -13.95
C LEU A 10 8.38 6.96 -12.97
N MET A 11 9.44 7.62 -13.38
CA MET A 11 10.59 7.89 -12.51
C MET A 11 10.24 8.86 -11.38
N GLU A 12 9.41 9.86 -11.64
CA GLU A 12 8.87 10.75 -10.62
C GLU A 12 8.08 9.99 -9.56
N ALA A 13 7.13 9.14 -9.98
CA ALA A 13 6.37 8.28 -9.07
C ALA A 13 7.29 7.35 -8.25
N GLN A 14 8.29 6.74 -8.90
CA GLN A 14 9.27 5.90 -8.22
C GLN A 14 10.07 6.68 -7.17
N ASN A 15 10.50 7.91 -7.48
CA ASN A 15 11.19 8.77 -6.52
C ASN A 15 10.29 9.16 -5.35
N LEU A 16 9.00 9.45 -5.59
CA LEU A 16 8.04 9.70 -4.51
C LEU A 16 7.90 8.49 -3.59
N MET A 17 7.83 7.28 -4.15
CA MET A 17 7.79 6.04 -3.37
C MET A 17 9.05 5.85 -2.52
N THR A 18 10.25 6.13 -3.04
CA THR A 18 11.50 6.08 -2.27
C THR A 18 11.51 7.07 -1.09
N ASN A 19 10.79 8.18 -1.22
CA ASN A 19 10.61 9.17 -0.15
C ASN A 19 9.34 8.94 0.69
N GLU A 20 8.76 7.74 0.62
CA GLU A 20 7.55 7.34 1.35
C GLU A 20 6.29 8.19 1.06
N LYS A 21 6.29 8.94 -0.05
CA LYS A 21 5.16 9.75 -0.52
C LYS A 21 4.22 8.92 -1.39
N TYR A 22 3.72 7.81 -0.85
CA TYR A 22 2.98 6.81 -1.63
C TYR A 22 1.66 7.34 -2.21
N LYS A 23 0.95 8.20 -1.49
CA LYS A 23 -0.29 8.83 -1.97
C LYS A 23 -0.04 9.70 -3.21
N ASP A 24 1.00 10.52 -3.18
CA ASP A 24 1.38 11.38 -4.30
C ASP A 24 1.83 10.54 -5.50
N ALA A 25 2.58 9.46 -5.25
CA ALA A 25 2.97 8.51 -6.29
C ALA A 25 1.75 7.84 -6.95
N LEU A 26 0.73 7.46 -6.17
CA LEU A 26 -0.50 6.87 -6.68
C LEU A 26 -1.27 7.82 -7.60
N ILE A 27 -1.34 9.12 -7.27
CA ILE A 27 -1.97 10.12 -8.13
C ILE A 27 -1.31 10.13 -9.52
N ILE A 28 0.02 10.17 -9.56
CA ILE A 28 0.77 10.14 -10.83
C ILE A 28 0.51 8.84 -11.59
N LEU A 29 0.56 7.70 -10.91
CA LEU A 29 0.41 6.38 -11.53
C LEU A 29 -1.01 6.17 -12.07
N ASP A 30 -2.05 6.67 -11.38
CA ASP A 30 -3.43 6.57 -11.86
C ASP A 30 -3.69 7.47 -13.07
N GLU A 31 -3.09 8.65 -13.11
CA GLU A 31 -3.10 9.49 -14.32
C GLU A 31 -2.42 8.79 -15.50
N LEU A 32 -1.25 8.17 -15.27
CA LEU A 32 -0.54 7.41 -16.30
C LEU A 32 -1.35 6.22 -16.82
N LYS A 33 -2.11 5.51 -15.96
CA LYS A 33 -3.05 4.46 -16.40
C LYS A 33 -4.17 5.00 -17.28
N GLN A 34 -4.66 6.22 -17.06
CA GLN A 34 -5.66 6.78 -17.97
C GLN A 34 -5.05 7.12 -19.32
N ILE A 35 -3.84 7.69 -19.32
CA ILE A 35 -3.11 8.03 -20.55
C ILE A 35 -2.74 6.77 -21.35
N GLU A 36 -2.35 5.69 -20.67
CA GLU A 36 -1.97 4.42 -21.28
C GLU A 36 -3.10 3.77 -22.08
N LYS A 37 -4.36 3.86 -21.61
CA LYS A 37 -5.53 3.31 -22.32
C LYS A 37 -5.72 3.85 -23.73
N ASP A 38 -5.33 5.10 -23.96
CA ASP A 38 -5.50 5.81 -25.22
C ASP A 38 -4.18 5.91 -26.03
N GLY A 39 -3.07 5.40 -25.48
CA GLY A 39 -1.73 5.52 -26.04
C GLY A 39 -1.16 4.19 -26.54
N ASP A 40 -0.18 4.28 -27.44
CA ASP A 40 0.60 3.13 -27.93
C ASP A 40 1.98 3.14 -27.26
N PHE A 41 2.04 2.63 -26.03
CA PHE A 41 3.27 2.52 -25.24
C PHE A 41 3.85 1.12 -25.35
N ASP A 42 5.17 1.00 -25.29
CA ASP A 42 5.82 -0.30 -25.29
C ASP A 42 5.47 -1.11 -24.03
N TYR A 43 5.59 -2.43 -24.16
CA TYR A 43 5.28 -3.37 -23.09
C TYR A 43 6.08 -3.12 -21.81
N GLU A 44 7.34 -2.68 -21.91
CA GLU A 44 8.20 -2.50 -20.73
C GLU A 44 7.72 -1.33 -19.88
N LEU A 45 7.31 -0.22 -20.51
CA LEU A 45 6.74 0.95 -19.84
C LEU A 45 5.40 0.61 -19.18
N VAL A 46 4.52 -0.11 -19.89
CA VAL A 46 3.23 -0.54 -19.35
C VAL A 46 3.42 -1.50 -18.18
N HIS A 47 4.29 -2.49 -18.31
CA HIS A 47 4.61 -3.41 -17.23
C HIS A 47 5.16 -2.68 -16.00
N LYS A 48 6.09 -1.73 -16.19
CA LYS A 48 6.64 -0.91 -15.10
C LYS A 48 5.57 -0.07 -14.41
N LEU A 49 4.64 0.53 -15.17
CA LEU A 49 3.50 1.28 -14.62
C LEU A 49 2.68 0.43 -13.65
N TYR A 50 2.24 -0.75 -14.09
CA TYR A 50 1.42 -1.63 -13.26
C TYR A 50 2.18 -2.17 -12.05
N GLN A 51 3.47 -2.48 -12.20
CA GLN A 51 4.32 -2.89 -11.09
C GLN A 51 4.45 -1.78 -10.04
N LEU A 52 4.78 -0.56 -10.45
CA LEU A 52 4.89 0.58 -9.55
C LEU A 52 3.56 0.88 -8.88
N SER A 53 2.45 0.82 -9.62
CA SER A 53 1.12 1.04 -9.04
C SER A 53 0.77 0.00 -7.98
N SER A 54 0.99 -1.28 -8.26
CA SER A 54 0.72 -2.34 -7.28
C SER A 54 1.57 -2.16 -6.02
N ASN A 55 2.85 -1.83 -6.19
CA ASN A 55 3.76 -1.57 -5.07
C ASN A 55 3.34 -0.34 -4.26
N ALA A 56 3.04 0.78 -4.93
CA ALA A 56 2.63 2.02 -4.27
C ALA A 56 1.33 1.82 -3.46
N SER A 57 0.35 1.09 -3.99
CA SER A 57 -0.87 0.76 -3.26
C SER A 57 -0.58 -0.11 -2.03
N SER A 58 0.24 -1.15 -2.15
CA SER A 58 0.64 -1.98 -1.02
C SER A 58 1.37 -1.17 0.05
N PHE A 59 2.34 -0.34 -0.32
CA PHE A 59 3.07 0.50 0.63
C PHE A 59 2.18 1.55 1.32
N TYR A 60 1.28 2.19 0.58
CA TYR A 60 0.32 3.14 1.16
C TYR A 60 -0.61 2.45 2.17
N ASN A 61 -1.15 1.28 1.83
CA ASN A 61 -1.98 0.50 2.75
C ASN A 61 -1.19 0.11 4.01
N GLN A 62 0.04 -0.37 3.84
CA GLN A 62 0.93 -0.75 4.94
C GLN A 62 1.23 0.42 5.87
N GLN A 63 1.46 1.62 5.33
CA GLN A 63 1.65 2.83 6.11
C GLN A 63 0.45 3.12 7.03
N ILE A 64 -0.77 3.07 6.48
CA ILE A 64 -2.00 3.29 7.26
C ILE A 64 -2.17 2.19 8.32
N ILE A 65 -1.95 0.92 7.94
CA ILE A 65 -2.04 -0.22 8.86
C ILE A 65 -1.09 -0.04 10.05
N LEU A 66 0.18 0.31 9.80
CA LEU A 66 1.17 0.52 10.85
C LEU A 66 0.80 1.68 11.78
N GLN A 67 0.35 2.80 11.22
CA GLN A 67 -0.12 3.95 12.01
C GLN A 67 -1.28 3.56 12.92
N LYS A 68 -2.24 2.81 12.38
CA LYS A 68 -3.40 2.36 13.14
C LYS A 68 -3.03 1.37 14.24
N LEU A 69 -2.13 0.42 13.94
CA LEU A 69 -1.64 -0.54 14.92
C LEU A 69 -0.88 0.15 16.06
N ALA A 70 0.01 1.10 15.75
CA ALA A 70 0.71 1.89 16.77
C ALA A 70 -0.26 2.60 17.71
N LEU A 71 -1.29 3.25 17.14
CA LEU A 71 -2.35 3.91 17.93
C LEU A 71 -3.11 2.92 18.82
N LEU A 72 -3.47 1.74 18.30
CA LEU A 72 -4.20 0.72 19.07
C LEU A 72 -3.36 0.13 20.21
N VAL A 73 -2.05 -0.07 19.99
CA VAL A 73 -1.11 -0.52 21.02
C VAL A 73 -1.02 0.51 22.14
N GLU A 74 -0.76 1.77 21.79
CA GLU A 74 -0.58 2.87 22.75
C GLU A 74 -1.86 3.14 23.57
N THR A 75 -3.02 3.16 22.92
CA THR A 75 -4.27 3.59 23.56
C THR A 75 -4.95 2.49 24.36
N LYS A 76 -4.78 1.22 23.99
CA LYS A 76 -5.54 0.10 24.59
C LYS A 76 -4.67 -0.90 25.34
N ASN A 77 -3.34 -0.73 25.37
CA ASN A 77 -2.37 -1.63 26.01
C ASN A 77 -2.65 -3.11 25.73
N ARG A 78 -2.98 -3.41 24.47
CA ARG A 78 -3.41 -4.75 24.05
C ARG A 78 -2.20 -5.61 23.76
N SER A 79 -2.21 -6.84 24.24
CA SER A 79 -1.26 -7.88 23.83
C SER A 79 -1.69 -8.63 22.56
N SER A 80 -2.94 -8.41 22.12
CA SER A 80 -3.42 -8.99 20.86
C SER A 80 -4.54 -8.16 20.22
N ILE A 81 -4.64 -8.24 18.90
CA ILE A 81 -5.66 -7.58 18.08
C ILE A 81 -6.28 -8.60 17.15
N ASP A 82 -7.62 -8.67 17.07
CA ASP A 82 -8.28 -9.49 16.07
C ASP A 82 -8.20 -8.80 14.69
N ILE A 83 -7.86 -9.56 13.65
CA ILE A 83 -7.67 -9.02 12.30
C ILE A 83 -8.98 -8.46 11.73
N GLN A 84 -10.14 -9.02 12.11
CA GLN A 84 -11.43 -8.48 11.71
C GLN A 84 -11.69 -7.12 12.37
N GLU A 85 -11.42 -6.99 13.67
CA GLU A 85 -11.53 -5.71 14.39
C GLU A 85 -10.60 -4.66 13.77
N LEU A 86 -9.37 -5.04 13.42
CA LEU A 86 -8.45 -4.15 12.71
C LEU A 86 -9.04 -3.69 11.37
N GLY A 87 -9.61 -4.61 10.58
CA GLY A 87 -10.23 -4.28 9.30
C GLY A 87 -11.42 -3.32 9.45
N GLU A 88 -12.25 -3.51 10.46
CA GLU A 88 -13.38 -2.60 10.77
C GLU A 88 -12.87 -1.21 11.15
N CYS A 89 -11.86 -1.12 12.02
CA CYS A 89 -11.22 0.14 12.39
C CYS A 89 -10.60 0.87 11.19
N LEU A 90 -9.89 0.16 10.31
CA LEU A 90 -9.28 0.75 9.11
C LEU A 90 -10.34 1.31 8.16
N ARG A 91 -11.46 0.60 7.98
CA ARG A 91 -12.56 1.05 7.12
C ARG A 91 -13.27 2.28 7.69
N GLU A 92 -13.58 2.26 8.99
CA GLU A 92 -14.42 3.29 9.61
C GLU A 92 -13.66 4.58 9.92
N GLU A 93 -12.39 4.48 10.32
CA GLU A 93 -11.60 5.63 10.77
C GLU A 93 -10.69 6.17 9.67
N GLU A 94 -10.11 5.29 8.86
CA GLU A 94 -9.12 5.66 7.82
C GLU A 94 -9.68 5.60 6.39
N GLY A 95 -10.93 5.13 6.23
CA GLY A 95 -11.56 4.91 4.91
C GLY A 95 -10.89 3.81 4.09
N LEU A 96 -10.04 2.97 4.70
CA LEU A 96 -9.29 1.91 4.04
C LEU A 96 -10.10 0.60 4.05
N ASP A 97 -10.89 0.39 3.01
CA ASP A 97 -11.71 -0.81 2.85
C ASP A 97 -10.91 -1.94 2.17
N LEU A 98 -10.26 -2.77 2.98
CA LEU A 98 -9.53 -3.95 2.52
C LEU A 98 -10.34 -5.20 2.87
N ASN A 99 -10.53 -6.08 1.89
CA ASN A 99 -11.05 -7.41 2.21
C ASN A 99 -10.04 -8.18 3.10
N SER A 100 -10.54 -9.18 3.82
CA SER A 100 -9.77 -9.93 4.80
C SER A 100 -8.52 -10.60 4.23
N ASN A 101 -8.58 -11.08 2.98
CA ASN A 101 -7.44 -11.72 2.32
C ASN A 101 -6.34 -10.71 1.99
N ILE A 102 -6.71 -9.53 1.51
CA ILE A 102 -5.75 -8.45 1.22
C ILE A 102 -5.14 -7.95 2.53
N LEU A 103 -5.95 -7.70 3.57
CA LEU A 103 -5.44 -7.26 4.88
C LEU A 103 -4.43 -8.25 5.45
N LYS A 104 -4.74 -9.55 5.43
CA LYS A 104 -3.80 -10.61 5.86
C LYS A 104 -2.51 -10.59 5.06
N ARG A 105 -2.60 -10.48 3.72
CA ARG A 105 -1.42 -10.38 2.87
C ARG A 105 -0.55 -9.16 3.20
N GLU A 106 -1.16 -8.00 3.43
CA GLU A 106 -0.39 -6.80 3.80
C GLU A 106 0.29 -6.96 5.17
N LEU A 107 -0.38 -7.58 6.14
CA LEU A 107 0.21 -7.89 7.46
C LEU A 107 1.38 -8.88 7.34
N GLU A 108 1.24 -9.93 6.53
CA GLU A 108 2.32 -10.88 6.26
C GLU A 108 3.52 -10.20 5.58
N LEU A 109 3.28 -9.29 4.64
CA LEU A 109 4.34 -8.51 3.99
C LEU A 109 5.06 -7.59 4.98
N LEU A 110 4.35 -6.98 5.93
CA LEU A 110 4.96 -6.18 6.99
C LEU A 110 5.92 -7.02 7.85
N ILE A 111 5.52 -8.24 8.22
CA ILE A 111 6.36 -9.17 8.97
C ILE A 111 7.57 -9.60 8.13
N LEU A 112 7.36 -9.99 6.87
CA LEU A 112 8.44 -10.45 5.97
C LEU A 112 9.48 -9.36 5.69
N ARG A 113 9.08 -8.09 5.74
CA ARG A 113 9.95 -6.92 5.53
C ARG A 113 10.59 -6.40 6.82
N ASP A 114 10.36 -7.06 7.95
CA ASP A 114 10.83 -6.64 9.27
C ASP A 114 10.35 -5.22 9.66
N LEU A 115 9.17 -4.83 9.16
CA LEU A 115 8.54 -3.53 9.43
C LEU A 115 7.62 -3.57 10.65
N ALA A 116 7.32 -4.75 11.17
CA ALA A 116 6.51 -4.92 12.36
C ALA A 116 6.93 -6.14 13.18
N SER A 117 6.87 -6.00 14.51
CA SER A 117 7.31 -7.02 15.48
C SER A 117 6.23 -8.01 15.89
N PHE A 118 5.01 -7.91 15.34
CA PHE A 118 3.90 -8.78 15.71
C PHE A 118 3.95 -10.13 15.00
N ARG A 119 3.32 -11.15 15.61
CA ARG A 119 3.10 -12.47 15.01
C ARG A 119 1.63 -12.65 14.65
N MET A 120 1.37 -13.31 13.52
CA MET A 120 0.03 -13.80 13.20
C MET A 120 -0.22 -15.20 13.81
N GLU A 121 -1.27 -15.32 14.63
CA GLU A 121 -1.78 -16.59 15.16
C GLU A 121 -3.26 -16.74 14.81
N GLY A 122 -3.55 -17.49 13.74
CA GLY A 122 -4.91 -17.65 13.23
C GLY A 122 -5.48 -16.33 12.72
N ASN A 123 -6.50 -15.80 13.42
CA ASN A 123 -7.12 -14.50 13.10
C ASN A 123 -6.66 -13.36 14.02
N LYS A 124 -5.58 -13.56 14.77
CA LYS A 124 -5.08 -12.56 15.72
C LYS A 124 -3.67 -12.13 15.39
N LEU A 125 -3.39 -10.87 15.67
CA LEU A 125 -2.05 -10.30 15.77
C LEU A 125 -1.65 -10.34 17.23
N ILE A 126 -0.52 -10.97 17.53
CA ILE A 126 0.12 -10.99 18.85
C ILE A 126 1.25 -9.96 18.80
N LEU A 127 1.14 -8.95 19.66
CA LEU A 127 2.00 -7.75 19.65
C LEU A 127 3.28 -7.93 20.47
#